data_AF-A0A5J4EBP2-F1
#
_entry.id   AF-A0A5J4EBP2-F1
#
_cell.length_a   1.000
_cell.length_b   1.000
_cell.length_c   1.000
_cell.angle_alpha   90.00
_cell.angle_beta   90.00
_cell.angle_gamma   90.00
#
_symmetry.space_group_name_H-M   'P 1'
#
loop_
_entity.id
_entity.type
_entity.pdbx_description
1 polymer ?
#
loop_
_entity_poly.entity_id
_entity_poly.type
_entity_poly.pdbx_seq_one_letter_code
_entity_poly.pdbx_strand_id
1 'polypeptide(L)'
;MFFRKYWLKAWLIMLATMLVDLDHLLASPVYDPARCSIGFHPLHQWPAILVYALIVFVRPLRLLGIGLLIHTLLDGLDCLV
;
A
#
# COMPACT_ATOMS: atom_id res chain seq x y z
N MET A 1 11.46 -6.29 26.10
CA MET A 1 11.66 -5.45 24.91
C MET A 1 12.46 -6.23 23.85
N PHE A 2 11.79 -6.91 22.91
CA PHE A 2 12.43 -7.92 22.03
C PHE A 2 12.66 -7.50 20.56
N PHE A 3 12.31 -6.27 20.16
CA PHE A 3 12.41 -5.83 18.75
C PHE A 3 13.42 -4.72 18.46
N ARG A 4 14.21 -4.29 19.45
CA ARG A 4 15.08 -3.10 19.35
C ARG A 4 16.14 -3.18 18.23
N LYS A 5 16.48 -4.39 17.75
CA LYS A 5 17.47 -4.60 16.67
C LYS A 5 16.89 -4.50 15.25
N TYR A 6 15.59 -4.73 15.06
CA TYR A 6 14.99 -4.80 13.72
C TYR A 6 13.83 -3.82 13.50
N TRP A 7 13.33 -3.16 14.55
CA TRP A 7 12.21 -2.21 14.43
C TRP A 7 12.50 -1.09 13.43
N LEU A 8 13.72 -0.52 13.42
CA LEU A 8 14.05 0.57 12.50
C LEU A 8 14.00 0.11 11.05
N LYS A 9 14.50 -1.10 10.76
CA LYS A 9 14.42 -1.68 9.41
C LYS A 9 12.97 -1.95 9.01
N ALA A 10 12.18 -2.57 9.90
CA ALA A 10 10.78 -2.82 9.63
C ALA A 10 10.01 -1.50 9.41
N TRP A 11 10.25 -0.50 10.25
CA TRP A 11 9.67 0.83 10.13
C TRP A 11 10.05 1.52 8.81
N LEU A 12 11.32 1.48 8.40
CA LEU A 12 11.76 2.03 7.12
C LEU A 12 11.12 1.32 5.92
N ILE A 13 10.97 -0.01 5.97
CA ILE A 13 10.31 -0.77 4.90
C ILE A 13 8.83 -0.37 4.82
N MET A 14 8.14 -0.30 5.96
CA MET A 14 6.74 0.13 6.02
C MET A 14 6.56 1.58 5.55
N LEU A 15 7.47 2.48 5.91
CA LEU A 15 7.43 3.87 5.43
C LEU A 15 7.66 3.95 3.92
N ALA A 16 8.55 3.13 3.38
CA ALA A 16 8.83 3.10 1.95
C ALA A 16 7.61 2.64 1.12
N THR A 17 6.65 1.90 1.70
CA THR A 17 5.44 1.48 0.97
C THR A 17 4.51 2.65 0.64
N MET A 18 4.62 3.79 1.33
CA MET A 18 3.88 5.02 1.00
C MET A 18 4.24 5.55 -0.41
N LEU A 19 5.36 5.13 -0.99
CA LEU A 19 5.71 5.48 -2.37
C LEU A 19 4.73 4.91 -3.41
N VAL A 20 3.86 3.97 -3.04
CA VAL A 20 2.81 3.45 -3.91
C VAL A 20 1.88 4.56 -4.41
N ASP A 21 1.62 5.60 -3.60
CA ASP A 21 0.79 6.76 -3.92
C ASP A 21 1.30 7.60 -5.09
N LEU A 22 2.54 7.39 -5.54
CA LEU A 22 3.04 8.05 -6.74
C LEU A 22 2.20 7.68 -7.98
N ASP A 23 1.42 6.59 -7.93
CA ASP A 23 0.46 6.24 -8.98
C ASP A 23 -0.74 7.21 -9.06
N HIS A 24 -1.01 8.02 -8.03
CA HIS A 24 -2.00 9.10 -8.08
C HIS A 24 -1.65 10.14 -9.15
N LEU A 25 -0.36 10.36 -9.40
CA LEU A 25 0.11 11.28 -10.44
C LEU A 25 -0.26 10.81 -11.86
N LEU A 26 -0.59 9.53 -12.02
CA LEU A 26 -1.01 8.93 -13.30
C LEU A 26 -2.52 9.02 -13.51
N ALA A 27 -3.29 9.47 -12.51
CA ALA A 27 -4.73 9.58 -12.62
C ALA A 27 -5.20 10.94 -13.15
N SER A 28 -6.39 10.95 -13.77
CA SER A 28 -7.04 12.16 -14.25
C SER A 28 -8.50 12.22 -13.72
N PRO A 29 -8.85 13.17 -12.84
CA PRO A 29 -7.99 14.21 -12.27
C PRO A 29 -6.96 13.67 -11.27
N VAL A 30 -5.84 14.38 -11.12
CA VAL A 30 -4.75 13.97 -10.20
C VAL A 30 -5.25 13.90 -8.75
N TYR A 31 -6.09 14.85 -8.31
CA TYR A 31 -6.65 14.89 -6.97
C TYR A 31 -8.16 15.12 -7.02
N ASP A 32 -8.91 14.31 -6.28
CA ASP A 32 -10.35 14.40 -6.05
C ASP A 32 -10.63 13.73 -4.69
N PRO A 33 -11.10 14.47 -3.67
CA PRO A 33 -11.33 13.92 -2.34
C PRO A 33 -12.60 13.06 -2.23
N ALA A 34 -13.46 13.04 -3.24
CA ALA A 34 -14.73 12.31 -3.23
C ALA A 34 -14.69 11.03 -4.09
N ARG A 35 -13.50 10.62 -4.57
CA ARG A 35 -13.36 9.42 -5.39
C ARG A 35 -12.95 8.21 -4.54
N CYS A 36 -13.46 7.05 -4.92
CA CYS A 36 -12.92 5.78 -4.46
C CYS A 36 -11.55 5.52 -5.11
N SER A 37 -10.52 5.35 -4.27
CA SER A 37 -9.13 5.13 -4.71
C SER A 37 -8.90 3.73 -5.31
N ILE A 38 -9.65 2.72 -4.85
CA ILE A 38 -9.57 1.33 -5.36
C ILE A 38 -10.09 1.25 -6.79
N GLY A 39 -9.29 0.67 -7.69
CA GLY A 39 -9.67 0.49 -9.10
C GLY A 39 -9.57 1.75 -9.95
N PHE A 40 -9.19 2.90 -9.37
CA PHE A 40 -8.94 4.13 -10.11
C PHE A 40 -7.45 4.34 -10.41
N HIS A 41 -6.59 4.07 -9.43
CA HIS A 41 -5.13 4.22 -9.59
C HIS A 41 -4.47 2.91 -10.06
N PRO A 42 -3.41 2.95 -10.90
CA PRO A 42 -2.79 1.75 -11.47
C PRO A 42 -2.31 0.70 -10.45
N LEU A 43 -1.76 1.12 -9.31
CA LEU A 43 -1.27 0.22 -8.26
C LEU A 43 -2.35 -0.12 -7.22
N HIS A 44 -3.48 0.58 -7.26
CA HIS A 44 -4.67 0.31 -6.44
C HIS A 44 -5.72 -0.54 -7.16
N GLN A 45 -5.34 -1.20 -8.28
CA GLN A 45 -6.19 -2.15 -8.99
C GLN A 45 -6.23 -3.51 -8.30
N TRP A 46 -7.33 -4.27 -8.46
CA TRP A 46 -7.48 -5.62 -7.91
C TRP A 46 -6.32 -6.59 -8.24
N PRO A 47 -5.76 -6.62 -9.46
CA PRO A 47 -4.60 -7.46 -9.75
C PRO A 47 -3.36 -7.08 -8.92
N ALA A 48 -3.13 -5.78 -8.68
CA ALA A 48 -2.01 -5.32 -7.87
C ALA A 48 -2.20 -5.70 -6.39
N ILE A 49 -3.41 -5.51 -5.85
CA ILE A 49 -3.75 -5.91 -4.48
C ILE A 49 -3.56 -7.42 -4.28
N LEU A 50 -3.97 -8.24 -5.26
CA LEU A 50 -3.73 -9.69 -5.24
C LEU A 50 -2.23 -10.01 -5.20
N VAL A 51 -1.42 -9.33 -6.01
CA VAL A 51 0.04 -9.49 -5.98
C VAL A 51 0.59 -9.14 -4.58
N TYR A 52 0.12 -8.05 -3.95
CA TYR A 52 0.54 -7.68 -2.59
C TYR A 52 0.19 -8.76 -1.56
N ALA A 53 -1.01 -9.34 -1.67
CA ALA A 53 -1.42 -10.47 -0.84
C ALA A 53 -0.52 -11.70 -1.03
N LEU A 54 -0.12 -12.01 -2.27
CA LEU A 54 0.80 -13.11 -2.55
C LEU A 54 2.21 -12.84 -2.01
N ILE A 55 2.69 -11.60 -2.10
CA ILE A 55 4.01 -11.17 -1.59
C ILE A 55 4.16 -11.43 -0.08
N VAL A 56 3.07 -11.34 0.71
CA VAL A 56 3.08 -11.60 2.16
C VAL A 56 3.62 -13.00 2.50
N PHE A 57 3.38 -13.99 1.63
CA PHE A 57 3.86 -15.36 1.83
C PHE A 57 5.35 -15.53 1.52
N VAL A 58 5.95 -14.60 0.77
CA VAL A 58 7.38 -14.59 0.44
C VAL A 58 8.17 -13.99 1.61
N ARG A 59 8.81 -14.84 2.43
CA ARG A 59 9.51 -14.44 3.68
C ARG A 59 10.35 -13.15 3.59
N PRO A 60 11.23 -12.94 2.58
CA PRO A 60 12.03 -11.72 2.51
C PRO A 60 11.22 -10.46 2.18
N LEU A 61 10.07 -10.60 1.50
CA LEU A 61 9.23 -9.49 1.06
C LEU A 61 7.98 -9.29 1.92
N ARG A 62 7.80 -10.12 2.96
CA ARG A 62 6.58 -10.12 3.78
C ARG A 62 6.22 -8.74 4.32
N LEU A 63 7.19 -7.98 4.81
CA LEU A 63 6.93 -6.63 5.35
C LEU A 63 6.51 -5.65 4.26
N LEU A 64 7.06 -5.76 3.06
CA LEU A 64 6.64 -4.97 1.90
C LEU A 64 5.18 -5.27 1.53
N GLY A 65 4.81 -6.56 1.42
CA GLY A 65 3.43 -6.96 1.13
C GLY A 65 2.44 -6.53 2.21
N ILE A 66 2.80 -6.66 3.49
CA ILE A 66 1.98 -6.18 4.62
C ILE A 66 1.81 -4.65 4.55
N GLY A 67 2.87 -3.89 4.29
CA GLY A 67 2.81 -2.44 4.17
C GLY A 67 1.92 -1.98 3.03
N LEU A 68 2.05 -2.58 1.85
CA LEU A 68 1.22 -2.29 0.68
C LEU A 68 -0.26 -2.64 0.93
N LEU A 69 -0.55 -3.78 1.57
CA LEU A 69 -1.93 -4.14 1.92
C LEU A 69 -2.56 -3.19 2.95
N ILE A 70 -1.80 -2.78 3.97
CA ILE A 70 -2.27 -1.80 4.95
C ILE A 70 -2.56 -0.47 4.27
N HIS A 71 -1.66 -0.02 3.40
CA HIS A 71 -1.82 1.20 2.62
C HIS A 71 -3.11 1.16 1.81
N THR A 72 -3.25 0.17 0.92
CA THR A 72 -4.43 0.07 0.05
C THR A 72 -5.73 -0.16 0.82
N LEU A 73 -5.67 -0.79 2.01
CA LEU A 73 -6.84 -0.90 2.90
C LEU A 73 -7.27 0.45 3.45
N LEU A 74 -6.32 1.31 3.83
CA LEU A 74 -6.61 2.66 4.32
C LEU A 74 -7.20 3.53 3.21
N ASP A 75 -6.66 3.46 1.99
CA ASP A 75 -7.23 4.17 0.82
C ASP A 75 -8.61 3.65 0.42
N GLY A 76 -8.89 2.37 0.70
CA GLY A 76 -10.21 1.78 0.53
C GLY A 76 -11.30 2.41 1.40
N LEU A 77 -10.93 3.12 2.47
CA LEU A 77 -11.89 3.84 3.30
C LEU A 77 -12.55 5.00 2.55
N ASP A 78 -11.89 5.56 1.54
CA ASP A 78 -12.47 6.59 0.65
C ASP A 78 -13.69 6.06 -0.12
N CYS A 79 -13.84 4.74 -0.24
CA CYS A 79 -14.97 4.11 -0.92
C CYS A 79 -16.19 3.92 0.00
N LEU A 80 -16.06 4.19 1.30
CA LEU A 80 -17.11 4.04 2.31
C LEU A 80 -17.76 5.37 2.72
N VAL A 81 -17.16 6.50 2.31
CA VAL A 81 -17.55 7.87 2.67
C VAL A 81 -18.02 8.59 1.42
#